data_AF-A0A5S3YM85-F1
#
_entry.id   AF-A0A5S3YM85-F1
#
_cell.length_a   1.000
_cell.length_b   1.000
_cell.length_c   1.000
_cell.angle_alpha   90.00
_cell.angle_beta   90.00
_cell.angle_gamma   90.00
#
_symmetry.space_group_name_H-M   'P 1'
#
loop_
_entity.id
_entity.type
_entity.pdbx_description
1 polymer ?
#
loop_
_entity_poly.entity_id
_entity_poly.type
_entity_poly.pdbx_seq_one_letter_code
_entity_poly.pdbx_strand_id
1 'polypeptide(L)'
;GSNDLTQYLLAVDRTNAQVADLFDPYHPSVLRVLNQIAQQCELHELPFSLCGELGGEPEGAILLIAMGYRRLSMNISSLNKVKWVLRRLRVTDMEALLENCLAQPSSK
;
A
#
# COMPACT_ATOMS: atom_id res chain seq x y z
N GLY A 1 7.01 -7.74 -0.08
CA GLY A 1 7.27 -6.67 0.90
C GLY A 1 7.14 -5.33 0.20
N SER A 2 6.42 -4.37 0.78
CA SER A 2 6.25 -3.04 0.15
C SER A 2 7.56 -2.30 -0.02
N ASN A 3 8.48 -2.42 0.95
CA ASN A 3 9.71 -1.63 0.96
C ASN A 3 10.61 -1.97 -0.23
N ASP A 4 10.91 -3.25 -0.42
CA ASP A 4 11.75 -3.70 -1.54
C ASP A 4 11.05 -3.49 -2.88
N LEU A 5 9.72 -3.69 -2.93
CA LEU A 5 8.92 -3.42 -4.12
C LEU A 5 9.08 -1.96 -4.56
N THR A 6 8.90 -1.01 -3.64
CA THR A 6 9.09 0.42 -3.91
C THR A 6 10.51 0.72 -4.35
N GLN A 7 11.51 0.19 -3.64
CA GLN A 7 12.92 0.39 -3.96
C GLN A 7 13.27 -0.08 -5.38
N TYR A 8 12.82 -1.28 -5.78
CA TYR A 8 13.10 -1.78 -7.12
C TYR A 8 12.26 -1.10 -8.20
N LEU A 9 11.00 -0.79 -7.92
CA LEU A 9 10.13 -0.17 -8.92
C LEU A 9 10.54 1.27 -9.23
N LEU A 10 11.03 2.01 -8.23
CA LEU A 10 11.51 3.38 -8.39
C LEU A 10 13.02 3.47 -8.65
N ALA A 11 13.74 2.35 -8.57
CA ALA A 11 15.20 2.30 -8.63
C ALA A 11 15.88 3.22 -7.59
N VAL A 12 15.35 3.25 -6.36
CA VAL A 12 15.82 4.09 -5.25
C VAL A 12 16.24 3.24 -4.06
N ASP A 13 17.51 3.34 -3.67
CA ASP A 13 17.98 2.76 -2.40
C ASP A 13 17.58 3.66 -1.22
N ARG A 14 16.64 3.20 -0.40
CA ARG A 14 16.13 3.94 0.75
C ARG A 14 17.15 4.15 1.87
N THR A 15 18.25 3.40 1.86
CA THR A 15 19.34 3.53 2.84
C THR A 15 20.42 4.52 2.39
N ASN A 16 20.41 4.91 1.11
CA ASN A 16 21.34 5.87 0.55
C ASN A 16 20.79 7.30 0.71
N ALA A 17 21.39 8.06 1.61
CA ALA A 17 20.99 9.43 1.94
C ALA A 17 20.95 10.40 0.74
N GLN A 18 21.65 10.11 -0.36
CA GLN A 18 21.63 10.96 -1.56
C GLN A 18 20.34 10.84 -2.37
N VAL A 19 19.61 9.73 -2.21
CA VAL A 19 18.42 9.41 -3.02
C VAL A 19 17.21 9.01 -2.18
N ALA A 20 17.36 8.85 -0.86
CA ALA A 20 16.31 8.41 0.04
C ALA A 20 15.03 9.26 -0.04
N ASP A 21 15.14 10.56 -0.35
CA ASP A 21 13.98 11.46 -0.51
C ASP A 21 13.11 11.12 -1.73
N LEU A 22 13.62 10.32 -2.67
CA LEU A 22 12.86 9.81 -3.83
C LEU A 22 12.11 8.50 -3.52
N PHE A 23 12.34 7.90 -2.35
CA PHE A 23 11.63 6.70 -1.94
C PHE A 23 10.19 7.07 -1.57
N ASP A 24 9.24 6.59 -2.36
CA ASP A 24 7.83 6.94 -2.20
C ASP A 24 6.93 5.70 -2.35
N PRO A 25 6.46 5.12 -1.24
CA PRO A 25 5.56 3.97 -1.28
C PRO A 25 4.14 4.31 -1.78
N TYR A 26 3.78 5.60 -1.88
CA TYR A 26 2.50 6.07 -2.42
C TYR A 26 2.60 6.52 -3.88
N HIS A 27 3.78 6.36 -4.52
CA HIS A 27 3.95 6.68 -5.93
C HIS A 27 2.91 5.94 -6.78
N PRO A 28 2.24 6.59 -7.76
CA PRO A 28 1.16 5.97 -8.53
C PRO A 28 1.56 4.64 -9.18
N SER A 29 2.79 4.49 -9.67
CA SER A 29 3.30 3.22 -10.20
C SER A 29 3.31 2.10 -9.14
N VAL A 30 3.70 2.39 -7.89
CA VAL A 30 3.72 1.41 -6.79
C VAL A 30 2.28 0.99 -6.46
N LEU A 31 1.38 1.95 -6.32
CA LEU A 31 -0.03 1.67 -6.02
C LEU A 31 -0.71 0.87 -7.14
N ARG A 32 -0.43 1.20 -8.41
CA ARG A 32 -0.94 0.44 -9.57
C ARG A 32 -0.43 -1.00 -9.58
N VAL A 33 0.85 -1.22 -9.28
CA VAL A 33 1.43 -2.57 -9.20
C VAL A 33 0.81 -3.37 -8.06
N LEU A 34 0.64 -2.76 -6.88
CA LEU A 34 -0.04 -3.43 -5.74
C LEU A 34 -1.49 -3.79 -6.08
N ASN A 35 -2.23 -2.86 -6.69
CA ASN A 35 -3.59 -3.10 -7.14
C ASN A 35 -3.66 -4.24 -8.19
N GLN A 36 -2.74 -4.23 -9.16
CA GLN A 36 -2.65 -5.30 -10.16
C GLN A 36 -2.33 -6.65 -9.50
N ILE A 37 -1.40 -6.71 -8.55
CA ILE A 37 -1.10 -7.93 -7.80
C ILE A 37 -2.36 -8.46 -7.11
N ALA A 38 -3.10 -7.59 -6.41
CA ALA A 38 -4.31 -7.99 -5.72
C ALA A 38 -5.38 -8.53 -6.68
N GLN A 39 -5.63 -7.84 -7.79
CA GLN A 39 -6.56 -8.29 -8.84
C GLN A 39 -6.17 -9.64 -9.44
N GLN A 40 -4.88 -9.85 -9.73
CA GLN A 40 -4.40 -11.14 -10.26
C GLN A 40 -4.51 -12.26 -9.22
N CYS A 41 -4.18 -12.00 -7.96
CA CYS A 41 -4.33 -12.99 -6.90
C CYS A 41 -5.80 -13.34 -6.67
N GLU A 42 -6.71 -12.37 -6.70
CA GLU A 42 -8.15 -12.62 -6.58
C GLU A 42 -8.70 -13.42 -7.76
N LEU A 43 -8.34 -13.04 -9.00
CA LEU A 43 -8.73 -13.74 -10.23
C LEU A 43 -8.32 -15.23 -10.21
N HIS A 44 -7.17 -15.53 -9.61
CA HIS A 44 -6.61 -16.88 -9.53
C HIS A 44 -6.85 -17.57 -8.17
N GLU A 45 -7.65 -16.98 -7.29
CA GLU A 45 -7.96 -17.51 -5.95
C GLU A 45 -6.69 -17.80 -5.11
N LEU A 46 -5.62 -17.04 -5.34
CA LEU A 46 -4.35 -17.21 -4.66
C LEU A 46 -4.32 -16.42 -3.34
N PRO A 47 -3.84 -17.01 -2.24
CA PRO A 47 -3.66 -16.28 -1.00
C PRO A 47 -2.48 -15.30 -1.14
N PHE A 48 -2.72 -14.04 -0.80
CA PHE A 48 -1.68 -13.02 -0.72
C PHE A 48 -1.71 -12.27 0.62
N SER A 49 -0.61 -11.63 0.95
CA SER A 49 -0.43 -10.80 2.13
C SER A 49 0.61 -9.72 1.86
N LEU A 50 0.62 -8.67 2.69
CA LEU A 50 1.63 -7.63 2.61
C LEU A 50 2.38 -7.50 3.93
N CYS A 51 3.70 -7.46 3.83
CA CYS A 51 4.61 -7.01 4.89
C CYS A 51 5.35 -5.76 4.43
N GLY A 52 5.79 -4.94 5.39
CA GLY A 52 6.49 -3.68 5.15
C GLY A 52 5.75 -2.48 5.73
N GLU A 53 6.38 -1.32 5.64
CA GLU A 53 5.94 -0.12 6.35
C GLU A 53 4.57 0.40 5.87
N LEU A 54 4.29 0.28 4.57
CA LEU A 54 3.03 0.74 3.97
C LEU A 54 1.79 0.12 4.65
N GLY A 55 1.85 -1.17 5.02
CA GLY A 55 0.73 -1.83 5.71
C GLY A 55 0.56 -1.39 7.17
N GLY A 56 1.61 -0.80 7.76
CA GLY A 56 1.61 -0.28 9.13
C GLY A 56 1.20 1.19 9.24
N GLU A 57 0.99 1.87 8.11
CA GLU A 57 0.48 3.23 8.05
C GLU A 57 -1.03 3.21 7.85
N PRO A 58 -1.84 4.06 8.52
CA PRO A 58 -3.28 4.05 8.34
C PRO A 58 -3.73 4.33 6.91
N GLU A 59 -3.09 5.28 6.25
CA GLU A 59 -3.36 5.69 4.87
C GLU A 59 -3.05 4.53 3.91
N GLY A 60 -1.87 3.92 4.04
CA GLY A 60 -1.50 2.74 3.28
C GLY A 60 -2.42 1.54 3.56
N ALA A 61 -2.79 1.30 4.81
CA ALA A 61 -3.74 0.24 5.17
C ALA A 61 -5.12 0.46 4.54
N ILE A 62 -5.64 1.69 4.51
CA ILE A 62 -6.90 2.02 3.82
C ILE A 62 -6.81 1.61 2.34
N LEU A 63 -5.77 2.04 1.64
CA LEU A 63 -5.59 1.73 0.22
C LEU A 63 -5.44 0.23 -0.02
N LEU A 64 -4.68 -0.48 0.82
CA LEU A 64 -4.50 -1.92 0.71
C LEU A 64 -5.81 -2.69 0.97
N ILE A 65 -6.62 -2.28 1.94
CA ILE A 65 -7.95 -2.88 2.15
C ILE A 65 -8.86 -2.62 0.94
N ALA A 66 -8.84 -1.41 0.39
CA ALA A 66 -9.58 -1.05 -0.83
C ALA A 66 -9.17 -1.89 -2.05
N MET A 67 -7.87 -2.20 -2.18
CA MET A 67 -7.34 -3.06 -3.25
C MET A 67 -7.70 -4.54 -3.05
N GLY A 68 -8.22 -4.95 -1.89
CA GLY A 68 -8.60 -6.33 -1.61
C GLY A 68 -7.63 -7.11 -0.70
N TYR A 69 -6.57 -6.49 -0.17
CA TYR A 69 -5.70 -7.15 0.81
C TYR A 69 -6.49 -7.46 2.10
N ARG A 70 -6.27 -8.65 2.68
CA ARG A 70 -6.91 -9.07 3.94
C ARG A 70 -5.93 -9.52 5.02
N ARG A 71 -4.65 -9.68 4.68
CA ARG A 71 -3.57 -10.06 5.60
C ARG A 71 -2.44 -9.04 5.52
N LEU A 72 -2.34 -8.21 6.56
CA LEU A 72 -1.29 -7.20 6.71
C LEU A 72 -0.40 -7.55 7.91
N SER A 73 0.91 -7.57 7.68
CA SER A 73 1.93 -7.78 8.71
C SER A 73 2.69 -6.48 8.95
N MET A 74 2.74 -6.04 10.22
CA MET A 74 3.29 -4.75 10.62
C MET A 74 3.88 -4.80 12.03
N ASN A 75 4.59 -3.74 12.42
CA ASN A 75 5.10 -3.57 13.78
C ASN A 75 3.95 -3.44 14.81
N ILE A 76 4.20 -3.90 16.03
CA ILE A 76 3.20 -3.87 17.13
C ILE A 76 2.70 -2.45 17.40
N SER A 77 3.58 -1.45 17.31
CA SER A 77 3.24 -0.03 17.51
C SER A 77 2.20 0.49 16.50
N SER A 78 2.16 -0.06 15.29
CA SER A 78 1.20 0.33 14.24
C SER A 78 -0.20 -0.26 14.43
N LEU A 79 -0.31 -1.40 15.12
CA LEU A 79 -1.56 -2.18 15.17
C LEU A 79 -2.76 -1.37 15.66
N ASN A 80 -2.59 -0.58 16.73
CA ASN A 80 -3.68 0.19 17.31
C ASN A 80 -4.16 1.31 16.38
N LYS A 81 -3.23 2.04 15.75
CA LYS A 81 -3.54 3.15 14.83
C LYS A 81 -4.27 2.64 13.59
N VAL A 82 -3.77 1.57 12.98
CA VAL A 82 -4.38 0.95 11.79
C VAL A 82 -5.77 0.38 12.12
N LYS A 83 -5.90 -0.41 13.21
CA LYS A 83 -7.21 -0.95 13.63
C LYS A 83 -8.22 0.16 13.91
N TRP A 84 -7.79 1.28 14.49
CA TRP A 84 -8.67 2.39 14.82
C TRP A 84 -9.29 3.01 13.57
N VAL A 85 -8.49 3.22 12.50
CA VAL A 85 -8.95 3.78 11.23
C VAL A 85 -9.83 2.80 10.46
N LEU A 86 -9.36 1.56 10.27
CA LEU A 86 -10.09 0.57 9.46
C LEU A 86 -11.49 0.23 10.02
N ARG A 87 -11.68 0.32 11.34
CA ARG A 87 -12.97 0.08 11.99
C ARG A 87 -14.00 1.21 11.82
N ARG A 88 -13.59 2.36 11.30
CA ARG A 88 -14.43 3.57 11.20
C ARG A 88 -14.82 3.93 9.78
N LEU A 89 -14.31 3.20 8.80
CA LEU A 89 -14.49 3.49 7.40
C LEU A 89 -15.22 2.32 6.74
N ARG A 90 -16.12 2.62 5.81
CA ARG A 90 -16.76 1.59 4.99
C ARG A 90 -15.84 1.27 3.83
N VAL A 91 -15.78 -0.01 3.44
CA VAL A 91 -14.94 -0.46 2.32
C VAL A 91 -15.26 0.31 1.04
N THR A 92 -16.54 0.58 0.76
CA THR A 92 -16.98 1.38 -0.39
C THR A 92 -16.39 2.79 -0.43
N ASP A 93 -16.20 3.42 0.73
CA ASP A 93 -15.58 4.76 0.80
C ASP A 93 -14.08 4.67 0.49
N MET A 94 -13.43 3.58 0.90
CA MET A 94 -12.02 3.32 0.62
C MET A 94 -11.79 3.00 -0.86
N GLU A 95 -12.69 2.26 -1.49
CA GLU A 95 -12.66 1.94 -2.92
C GLU A 95 -12.79 3.21 -3.77
N ALA A 96 -13.73 4.10 -3.43
CA ALA A 96 -13.86 5.41 -4.10
C ALA A 96 -12.61 6.27 -3.93
N LEU A 97 -11.95 6.24 -2.76
CA LEU A 97 -10.67 6.92 -2.55
C LEU A 97 -9.57 6.30 -3.44
N LEU A 98 -9.50 4.98 -3.52
CA LEU A 98 -8.51 4.27 -4.33
C LEU A 98 -8.61 4.64 -5.81
N GLU A 99 -9.82 4.70 -6.37
CA GLU A 99 -10.05 5.11 -7.77
C GLU A 99 -9.44 6.50 -8.04
N ASN A 100 -9.69 7.46 -7.13
CA ASN A 100 -9.15 8.80 -7.23
C ASN A 100 -7.61 8.82 -7.15
N CYS A 101 -7.02 8.02 -6.26
CA CYS A 101 -5.56 7.91 -6.10
C CYS A 101 -4.89 7.29 -7.33
N LEU A 102 -5.45 6.21 -7.89
CA LEU A 102 -4.86 5.52 -9.05
C LEU A 102 -4.87 6.38 -10.32
N ALA A 103 -5.82 7.31 -10.42
CA ALA A 103 -5.91 8.28 -11.51
C ALA A 103 -4.88 9.42 -11.43
N GLN A 104 -4.23 9.63 -10.28
CA GLN A 104 -3.25 10.72 -10.15
C GLN A 104 -1.96 10.44 -10.93
N PRO A 105 -1.35 11.47 -11.54
CA PRO A 105 -0.05 11.34 -12.21
C PRO A 105 1.14 11.40 -11.23
N SER A 106 0.94 11.95 -10.03
CA SER A 106 1.95 12.10 -8.98
C SER A 106 1.39 11.74 -7.61
N SER A 107 2.29 11.51 -6.64
CA SER A 107 1.97 11.35 -5.22
C SER A 107 1.77 12.67 -4.47
N LYS A 108 2.23 13.78 -5.05
CA LYS A 108 1.95 15.16 -4.60
C LYS A 108 0.67 15.69 -5.21
#